data_AF-M3J1F0-F1
#
_entry.id   AF-M3J1F0-F1
#
_cell.length_a   1.000
_cell.length_b   1.000
_cell.length_c   1.000
_cell.angle_alpha   90.00
_cell.angle_beta   90.00
_cell.angle_gamma   90.00
#
_symmetry.space_group_name_H-M   'P 1'
#
loop_
_entity.id
_entity.type
_entity.pdbx_description
1 polymer ?
#
loop_
_entity_poly.entity_id
_entity_poly.type
_entity_poly.pdbx_seq_one_letter_code
_entity_poly.pdbx_strand_id
1 'polypeptide(L)'
;MYKRQVFSPEEEIDLLNILQKKTQVLDSAYNQIILFIAIRTLYDLEVVEEDNILDWWTQGDESLEVRGLTAKFITWLKEADEEESSDDDDDEEEESE
;
A
#
# COMPACT_ATOMS: atom_id res chain seq x y z
N MET A 1 -11.07 -11.77 10.57
CA MET A 1 -12.44 -11.81 10.01
C MET A 1 -12.41 -11.71 8.49
N TYR A 2 -11.67 -10.75 7.92
CA TYR A 2 -11.59 -10.53 6.46
C TYR A 2 -10.92 -11.63 5.63
N LYS A 3 -9.94 -12.40 6.16
CA LYS A 3 -9.37 -13.58 5.49
C LYS A 3 -10.39 -14.66 5.05
N ARG A 4 -11.66 -14.53 5.48
CA ARG A 4 -12.76 -15.44 5.14
C ARG A 4 -13.90 -14.73 4.38
N GLN A 5 -13.62 -13.54 3.86
CA GLN A 5 -14.60 -12.68 3.19
C GLN A 5 -14.04 -12.04 1.91
N VAL A 6 -12.72 -11.93 1.81
CA VAL A 6 -12.01 -11.37 0.66
C VAL A 6 -11.18 -12.49 0.06
N PHE A 7 -11.43 -12.81 -1.20
CA PHE A 7 -10.88 -13.96 -1.91
C PHE A 7 -10.37 -13.63 -3.32
N SER A 8 -10.56 -12.39 -3.78
CA SER A 8 -10.06 -11.91 -5.06
C SER A 8 -9.45 -10.51 -4.96
N PRO A 9 -8.55 -10.15 -5.89
CA PRO A 9 -7.99 -8.80 -5.99
C PRO A 9 -9.05 -7.69 -6.03
N GLU A 10 -10.15 -7.91 -6.76
CA GLU A 10 -11.26 -6.96 -6.86
C GLU A 10 -11.94 -6.71 -5.49
N GLU A 11 -12.09 -7.76 -4.68
CA GLU A 11 -12.65 -7.67 -3.33
C GLU A 11 -11.70 -6.97 -2.35
N GLU A 12 -10.38 -7.14 -2.51
CA GLU A 12 -9.37 -6.41 -1.74
C GLU A 12 -9.44 -4.91 -2.00
N ILE A 13 -9.47 -4.52 -3.28
CA ILE A 13 -9.60 -3.12 -3.70
C ILE A 13 -10.94 -2.53 -3.23
N ASP A 14 -12.05 -3.29 -3.30
CA ASP A 14 -13.35 -2.85 -2.76
C ASP A 14 -13.29 -2.65 -1.24
N LEU A 15 -12.65 -3.56 -0.49
CA LEU A 15 -12.45 -3.39 0.95
C LEU A 15 -11.68 -2.10 1.28
N LEU A 16 -10.60 -1.81 0.54
CA LEU A 16 -9.82 -0.58 0.71
C LEU A 16 -10.66 0.68 0.41
N ASN A 17 -11.48 0.64 -0.64
CA ASN A 17 -12.43 1.71 -0.97
C ASN A 17 -13.47 1.92 0.12
N ILE A 18 -14.04 0.84 0.66
CA ILE A 18 -15.00 0.90 1.77
C ILE A 18 -14.34 1.53 3.00
N LEU A 19 -13.13 1.09 3.36
CA LEU A 19 -12.40 1.64 4.50
C LEU A 19 -12.15 3.14 4.34
N GLN A 20 -11.61 3.58 3.20
CA GLN A 20 -11.42 5.00 2.92
C GLN A 20 -12.71 5.80 3.05
N LYS A 21 -13.80 5.32 2.44
CA LYS A 21 -15.09 6.01 2.49
C LYS A 21 -15.62 6.12 3.92
N LYS A 22 -15.39 5.09 4.74
CA LYS A 22 -15.80 5.08 6.15
C LYS A 22 -14.90 5.95 7.02
N THR A 23 -13.61 6.05 6.74
CA THR A 23 -12.70 6.92 7.49
C THR A 23 -12.83 8.38 7.10
N GLN A 24 -13.13 8.67 5.83
CA GLN A 24 -13.25 10.05 5.32
C GLN A 24 -14.31 10.88 6.06
N VAL A 25 -15.37 10.24 6.57
CA VAL A 25 -16.43 10.92 7.32
C VAL A 25 -16.14 11.05 8.82
N LEU A 26 -15.01 10.52 9.31
CA LEU A 26 -14.56 10.69 10.69
C LEU A 26 -13.95 12.07 10.89
N ASP A 27 -13.79 12.46 12.16
CA ASP A 27 -13.10 13.68 12.55
C ASP A 27 -11.70 13.76 11.90
N SER A 28 -11.37 14.92 11.31
CA SER A 28 -10.12 15.14 10.59
C SER A 28 -8.89 15.01 11.47
N ALA A 29 -9.04 15.13 12.80
CA ALA A 29 -7.97 14.85 13.75
C ALA A 29 -7.53 13.37 13.75
N TYR A 30 -8.40 12.45 13.29
CA TYR A 30 -8.15 11.00 13.38
C TYR A 30 -8.30 10.26 12.05
N ASN A 31 -9.01 10.81 11.05
CA ASN A 31 -9.36 10.08 9.84
C ASN A 31 -8.13 9.52 9.07
N GLN A 32 -7.06 10.31 8.94
CA GLN A 32 -5.82 9.91 8.29
C GLN A 32 -5.10 8.81 9.07
N ILE A 33 -5.06 8.94 10.40
CA ILE A 33 -4.39 7.97 11.29
C ILE A 33 -5.12 6.63 11.22
N ILE A 34 -6.45 6.65 11.28
CA ILE A 34 -7.28 5.44 11.23
C ILE A 34 -7.16 4.76 9.87
N LEU A 35 -7.19 5.51 8.77
CA LEU A 35 -7.02 4.93 7.43
C LEU A 35 -5.65 4.25 7.29
N PHE A 36 -4.58 4.96 7.67
CA PHE A 36 -3.23 4.42 7.63
C PHE A 36 -3.09 3.14 8.47
N ILE A 37 -3.51 3.16 9.74
CA ILE A 37 -3.41 1.99 10.62
C ILE A 37 -4.23 0.82 10.07
N ALA A 38 -5.44 1.08 9.57
CA ALA A 38 -6.29 0.04 9.01
C ALA A 38 -5.63 -0.65 7.81
N ILE A 39 -5.17 0.12 6.82
CA ILE A 39 -4.53 -0.42 5.62
C ILE A 39 -3.23 -1.16 5.97
N ARG A 40 -2.37 -0.55 6.81
CA ARG A 40 -1.13 -1.19 7.27
C ARG A 40 -1.41 -2.51 7.98
N THR A 41 -2.42 -2.55 8.85
CA THR A 41 -2.83 -3.77 9.55
C THR A 41 -3.34 -4.84 8.57
N LEU A 42 -4.08 -4.46 7.53
CA LEU A 42 -4.53 -5.42 6.53
C LEU A 42 -3.37 -5.99 5.70
N TYR A 43 -2.38 -5.16 5.37
CA TYR A 43 -1.13 -5.58 4.73
C TYR A 43 -0.34 -6.55 5.62
N ASP A 44 -0.05 -6.16 6.86
CA ASP A 44 0.73 -6.98 7.82
C ASP A 44 0.03 -8.32 8.15
N LEU A 45 -1.29 -8.36 8.02
CA LEU A 45 -2.08 -9.57 8.19
C LEU A 45 -2.24 -10.38 6.91
N GLU A 46 -1.70 -9.97 5.76
CA GLU A 46 -1.89 -10.61 4.46
C GLU A 46 -3.39 -10.78 4.13
N VAL A 47 -4.17 -9.72 4.38
CA VAL A 47 -5.57 -9.64 3.94
C VAL A 47 -5.67 -8.91 2.61
N VAL A 48 -4.75 -7.98 2.37
CA VAL A 48 -4.62 -7.28 1.10
C VAL A 48 -3.15 -7.36 0.66
N GLU A 49 -2.93 -7.73 -0.59
CA GLU A 49 -1.60 -7.82 -1.18
C GLU A 49 -1.09 -6.43 -1.61
N GLU A 50 0.23 -6.32 -1.74
CA GLU A 50 0.91 -5.07 -2.09
C GLU A 50 0.39 -4.48 -3.41
N ASP A 51 0.36 -5.29 -4.47
CA ASP A 51 -0.14 -4.92 -5.79
C ASP A 51 -1.54 -4.31 -5.70
N ASN A 52 -2.42 -4.91 -4.91
CA ASN A 52 -3.80 -4.44 -4.75
C ASN A 52 -3.89 -3.14 -3.96
N ILE A 53 -2.97 -2.89 -3.01
CA ILE A 53 -2.85 -1.59 -2.33
C ILE A 53 -2.37 -0.52 -3.31
N LEU A 54 -1.36 -0.82 -4.13
CA LEU A 54 -0.82 0.11 -5.12
C LEU A 54 -1.85 0.42 -6.22
N ASP A 55 -2.57 -0.58 -6.70
CA ASP A 55 -3.66 -0.44 -7.66
C ASP A 55 -4.81 0.40 -7.08
N TRP A 56 -5.23 0.13 -5.85
CA TRP A 56 -6.23 0.95 -5.16
C TRP A 56 -5.77 2.42 -5.01
N TRP A 57 -4.49 2.64 -4.73
CA TRP A 57 -3.95 3.98 -4.59
C TRP A 57 -4.05 4.75 -5.91
N THR A 58 -3.57 4.16 -7.01
CA THR A 58 -3.52 4.78 -8.35
C THR A 58 -4.90 5.06 -8.95
N GLN A 59 -5.90 4.23 -8.64
CA GLN A 59 -7.28 4.42 -9.13
C GLN A 59 -8.04 5.53 -8.38
N GLY A 60 -7.58 5.92 -7.20
CA GLY A 60 -8.30 6.86 -6.34
C GLY A 60 -7.85 8.32 -6.45
N ASP A 61 -8.64 9.21 -5.86
CA ASP A 61 -8.38 10.64 -5.85
C ASP A 61 -7.32 11.01 -4.79
N GLU A 62 -6.11 11.37 -5.25
CA GLU A 62 -4.99 11.80 -4.39
C GLU A 62 -5.24 13.13 -3.67
N SER A 63 -6.24 13.92 -4.07
CA SER A 63 -6.58 15.19 -3.43
C SER A 63 -7.32 15.02 -2.09
N LEU A 64 -7.73 13.80 -1.75
CA LEU A 64 -8.44 13.50 -0.53
C LEU A 64 -7.54 13.61 0.70
N GLU A 65 -7.83 14.56 1.58
CA GLU A 65 -7.09 14.80 2.83
C GLU A 65 -6.87 13.51 3.66
N VAL A 66 -7.87 12.62 3.71
CA VAL A 66 -7.81 11.36 4.48
C VAL A 66 -6.65 10.46 4.06
N ARG A 67 -6.11 10.63 2.84
CA ARG A 67 -4.99 9.84 2.31
C ARG A 67 -3.61 10.31 2.77
N GLY A 68 -3.50 11.45 3.46
CA GLY A 68 -2.22 12.11 3.77
C GLY A 68 -1.19 11.22 4.49
N LEU A 69 -1.57 10.52 5.56
CA LEU A 69 -0.66 9.59 6.25
C LEU A 69 -0.41 8.31 5.46
N THR A 70 -1.43 7.78 4.79
CA THR A 70 -1.32 6.58 3.95
C THR A 70 -0.31 6.80 2.80
N ALA A 71 -0.19 8.02 2.26
CA ALA A 71 0.77 8.33 1.21
C ALA A 71 2.22 7.92 1.56
N LYS A 72 2.64 8.10 2.82
CA LYS A 72 3.99 7.69 3.27
C LYS A 72 4.17 6.18 3.26
N PHE A 73 3.11 5.44 3.57
CA PHE A 73 3.12 3.99 3.50
C PHE A 73 3.19 3.50 2.05
N ILE A 74 2.50 4.17 1.13
CA ILE A 74 2.60 3.88 -0.30
C ILE A 74 4.01 4.14 -0.83
N THR A 75 4.66 5.24 -0.42
CA THR A 75 6.07 5.49 -0.77
C THR A 75 6.96 4.36 -0.28
N TRP A 76 6.79 3.92 0.97
CA TRP A 76 7.56 2.81 1.53
C TRP A 76 7.36 1.49 0.77
N LEU A 77 6.12 1.16 0.38
CA LEU A 77 5.85 -0.05 -0.42
C LEU A 77 6.61 -0.02 -1.75
N LYS A 78 6.54 1.11 -2.47
CA LYS A 78 7.22 1.27 -3.77
C LYS A 78 8.75 1.18 -3.67
N GLU A 79 9.34 1.76 -2.62
CA GLU A 79 10.79 1.74 -2.42
C GLU A 79 11.32 0.34 -2.05
N ALA A 80 10.51 -0.48 -1.35
CA ALA A 80 10.91 -1.83 -0.98
C ALA A 80 11.11 -2.75 -2.21
N ASP A 81 10.30 -2.57 -3.26
CA ASP A 81 10.40 -3.33 -4.51
C ASP A 81 11.63 -2.91 -5.35
N GLU A 82 11.99 -1.62 -5.33
CA GLU A 82 13.16 -1.09 -6.07
C GLU A 82 14.50 -1.57 -5.48
N GLU A 83 14.61 -1.80 -4.16
CA GLU A 83 15.85 -2.31 -3.54
C GLU A 83 16.12 -3.80 -3.84
N GLU A 84 15.10 -4.64 -4.06
CA GLU A 84 15.30 -6.06 -4.41
C GLU A 84 15.76 -6.29 -5.87
N SER A 85 15.54 -5.33 -6.77
CA SER A 85 15.86 -5.46 -8.20
C SER A 85 17.27 -4.97 -8.58
N SER A 86 18.11 -4.53 -7.63
CA SER A 86 19.39 -3.85 -7.90
C SER A 86 20.64 -4.65 -7.50
N ASP A 87 20.57 -5.97 -7.32
CA ASP A 87 21.70 -6.81 -6.86
C ASP A 87 22.21 -7.82 -7.93
N ASP A 88 22.07 -7.49 -9.22
CA ASP A 88 22.57 -8.31 -10.35
C ASP A 88 23.25 -7.43 -11.43
N ASP A 89 24.32 -6.73 -11.05
CA ASP A 89 25.28 -6.18 -12.02
C ASP A 89 26.68 -6.71 -11.68
N ASP A 90 27.02 -7.77 -12.42
CA ASP A 90 28.24 -8.56 -12.50
C ASP A 90 29.56 -7.79 -12.24
N ASP A 91 30.34 -8.36 -11.32
CA ASP A 91 31.80 -8.26 -11.23
C ASP A 91 32.44 -8.73 -12.56
N GLU A 92 32.73 -7.82 -13.48
CA GLU A 92 33.76 -8.06 -14.51
C GLU A 92 35.09 -7.46 -14.05
N GLU A 93 35.84 -8.28 -13.29
CA GLU A 93 37.29 -8.19 -13.15
C GLU A 93 37.96 -8.38 -14.52
N GLU A 94 38.62 -7.35 -15.05
CA GLU A 94 39.68 -7.51 -16.05
C GLU A 94 40.93 -6.76 -15.57
N GLU A 95 41.75 -7.49 -14.80
CA GLU A 95 43.20 -7.26 -14.72
C GLU A 95 43.81 -7.42 -16.13
N SER A 96 44.38 -6.36 -16.70
CA SER A 96 45.49 -6.52 -17.64
C SER A 96 46.33 -5.24 -17.84
N GLU A 97 47.60 -5.35 -17.42
CA GLU A 97 48.86 -4.66 -17.82
C GLU A 97 49.06 -3.16 -17.59
#